data_AF-A0A9D6N835-F1
#
_entry.id   AF-A0A9D6N835-F1
#
_cell.length_a   1.000
_cell.length_b   1.000
_cell.length_c   1.000
_cell.angle_alpha   90.00
_cell.angle_beta   90.00
_cell.angle_gamma   90.00
#
_symmetry.space_group_name_H-M   'P 1'
#
loop_
_entity.id
_entity.type
_entity.pdbx_description
1 polymer ?
#
loop_
_entity_poly.entity_id
_entity_poly.type
_entity_poly.pdbx_seq_one_letter_code
_entity_poly.pdbx_strand_id
1 'polypeptide(L)'
;MGEREQDLCLEEAAIMEKVAEQAEQTAAAARDPDVRATLGRASSWLRQEAERVRRWSRPLGGKLPLGRLRLYPMKIEKFLRELSARGEREMAPAVRLLDEFLEVQENRGFYEELTRTLRALAALEERKARGKEAAIHLDLVKQLERRLDRGEFDRPQPEQRERDESMLTKFQAQLQAMQSRT
;
A
#
# COMPACT_ATOMS: atom_id res chain seq x y z
N MET A 1 11.83 8.37 -14.72
CA MET A 1 12.32 8.09 -13.36
C MET A 1 13.84 8.06 -13.45
N GLY A 2 14.53 8.88 -12.67
CA GLY A 2 16.00 8.88 -12.66
C GLY A 2 16.55 7.70 -11.87
N GLU A 3 17.77 7.25 -12.14
CA GLU A 3 18.45 6.16 -11.40
C GLU A 3 18.38 6.37 -9.88
N ARG A 4 18.59 7.62 -9.43
CA ARG A 4 18.49 8.02 -8.02
C ARG A 4 17.11 7.79 -7.38
N GLU A 5 16.02 7.94 -8.12
CA GLU A 5 14.67 7.66 -7.59
C GLU A 5 14.44 6.15 -7.44
N GLN A 6 15.01 5.35 -8.35
CA GLN A 6 14.92 3.89 -8.27
C GLN A 6 15.70 3.36 -7.08
N ASP A 7 16.91 3.87 -6.86
CA ASP A 7 17.74 3.51 -5.69
C ASP A 7 17.01 3.80 -4.38
N LEU A 8 16.40 4.99 -4.27
CA LEU A 8 15.59 5.35 -3.10
C LEU A 8 14.40 4.40 -2.89
N CYS A 9 13.72 3.98 -3.95
CA CYS A 9 12.64 2.99 -3.83
C CYS A 9 13.14 1.65 -3.27
N LEU A 10 14.32 1.19 -3.75
CA LEU A 10 14.92 -0.06 -3.29
C LEU A 10 15.37 0.03 -1.84
N GLU A 11 15.94 1.16 -1.43
CA GLU A 11 16.30 1.44 -0.04
C GLU A 11 15.07 1.42 0.88
N GLU A 12 13.99 2.12 0.50
CA GLU A 12 12.76 2.15 1.29
C GLU A 12 12.11 0.76 1.40
N ALA A 13 12.11 -0.02 0.31
CA ALA A 13 11.63 -1.40 0.34
C ALA A 13 12.49 -2.29 1.25
N ALA A 14 13.81 -2.10 1.28
CA ALA A 14 14.69 -2.83 2.18
C ALA A 14 14.44 -2.48 3.66
N ILE A 15 14.17 -1.20 3.97
CA ILE A 15 13.77 -0.77 5.31
C ILE A 15 12.47 -1.46 5.74
N MET A 16 11.47 -1.50 4.86
CA MET A 16 10.18 -2.15 5.14
C MET A 16 10.35 -3.65 5.45
N GLU A 17 11.15 -4.37 4.68
CA GLU A 17 11.43 -5.79 4.94
C GLU A 17 12.12 -6.02 6.27
N LYS A 18 13.10 -5.17 6.60
CA LYS A 18 13.82 -5.26 7.89
C LYS A 18 12.84 -5.09 9.07
N VAL A 19 11.96 -4.09 9.00
CA VAL A 19 10.95 -3.87 10.04
C VAL A 19 9.91 -5.00 10.05
N ALA A 20 9.56 -5.56 8.89
CA ALA A 20 8.67 -6.70 8.80
C ALA A 20 9.24 -7.95 9.48
N GLU A 21 10.54 -8.23 9.28
CA GLU A 21 11.24 -9.32 9.93
C GLU A 21 11.28 -9.11 11.45
N GLN A 22 11.56 -7.88 11.92
CA GLN A 22 11.52 -7.56 13.34
C GLN A 22 10.12 -7.75 13.93
N ALA A 23 9.07 -7.34 13.22
CA ALA A 23 7.69 -7.53 13.63
C ALA A 23 7.32 -9.02 13.72
N GLU A 24 7.74 -9.82 12.76
CA GLU A 24 7.54 -11.27 12.74
C GLU A 24 8.24 -11.98 13.91
N GLN A 25 9.50 -11.65 14.17
CA GLN A 25 10.26 -12.18 15.31
C GLN A 25 9.60 -11.79 16.64
N THR A 26 9.13 -10.53 16.75
CA THR A 26 8.43 -10.06 17.95
C THR A 26 7.08 -10.74 18.12
N ALA A 27 6.34 -10.97 17.03
CA ALA A 27 5.08 -11.72 17.06
C ALA A 27 5.29 -13.16 17.53
N ALA A 28 6.34 -13.84 17.05
CA ALA A 28 6.68 -15.20 17.45
C ALA A 28 7.02 -15.31 18.94
N ALA A 29 7.64 -14.27 19.51
CA ALA A 29 7.96 -14.19 20.93
C ALA A 29 6.78 -13.73 21.81
N ALA A 30 5.74 -13.14 21.22
CA ALA A 30 4.63 -12.56 21.96
C ALA A 30 3.75 -13.63 22.61
N ARG A 31 3.34 -13.39 23.87
CA ARG A 31 2.46 -14.29 24.64
C ARG A 31 0.99 -13.98 24.39
N ASP A 32 0.66 -12.69 24.33
CA ASP A 32 -0.67 -12.19 24.02
C ASP A 32 -1.05 -12.50 22.55
N PRO A 33 -2.18 -13.20 22.32
CA PRO A 33 -2.65 -13.52 20.97
C PRO A 33 -2.95 -12.29 20.10
N ASP A 34 -3.45 -11.20 20.67
CA ASP A 34 -3.81 -9.98 19.94
C ASP A 34 -2.53 -9.28 19.47
N VAL A 35 -1.52 -9.19 20.36
CA VAL A 35 -0.19 -8.67 20.00
C VAL A 35 0.41 -9.48 18.86
N ARG A 36 0.35 -10.82 18.95
CA ARG A 36 0.85 -11.71 17.91
C ARG A 36 0.13 -11.50 16.58
N ALA A 37 -1.20 -11.42 16.60
CA ALA A 37 -2.02 -11.24 15.40
C ALA A 37 -1.73 -9.88 14.73
N THR A 38 -1.75 -8.78 15.49
CA THR A 38 -1.49 -7.43 14.96
C THR A 38 -0.07 -7.31 14.42
N LEU A 39 0.95 -7.86 15.10
CA LEU A 39 2.32 -7.83 14.61
C LEU A 39 2.54 -8.72 13.38
N GLY A 40 1.86 -9.87 13.30
CA GLY A 40 1.84 -10.71 12.11
C GLY A 40 1.21 -10.00 10.90
N ARG A 41 0.10 -9.29 11.14
CA ARG A 41 -0.53 -8.41 10.14
C ARG A 41 0.41 -7.28 9.72
N ALA A 42 1.05 -6.61 10.67
CA ALA A 42 2.02 -5.54 10.39
C ALA A 42 3.19 -6.01 9.53
N SER A 43 3.75 -7.19 9.85
CA SER A 43 4.81 -7.82 9.05
C SER A 43 4.34 -8.11 7.63
N SER A 44 3.19 -8.77 7.49
CA SER A 44 2.62 -9.11 6.19
C SER A 44 2.35 -7.88 5.33
N TRP A 45 1.77 -6.84 5.94
CA TRP A 45 1.51 -5.56 5.27
C TRP A 45 2.80 -4.88 4.82
N LEU A 46 3.84 -4.81 5.67
CA LEU A 46 5.13 -4.21 5.30
C LEU A 46 5.81 -4.95 4.14
N ARG A 47 5.74 -6.29 4.08
CA ARG A 47 6.28 -7.07 2.96
C ARG A 47 5.54 -6.79 1.65
N GLN A 48 4.21 -6.72 1.70
CA GLN A 48 3.38 -6.36 0.53
C GLN A 48 3.68 -4.93 0.06
N GLU A 49 3.87 -4.00 0.99
CA GLU A 49 4.25 -2.62 0.71
C GLU A 49 5.64 -2.55 0.07
N ALA A 50 6.62 -3.28 0.59
CA ALA A 50 7.96 -3.38 0.03
C ALA A 50 7.92 -3.89 -1.41
N GLU A 51 7.14 -4.93 -1.69
CA GLU A 51 6.94 -5.42 -3.06
C GLU A 51 6.27 -4.37 -3.94
N ARG A 52 5.27 -3.64 -3.44
CA ARG A 52 4.60 -2.56 -4.16
C ARG A 52 5.60 -1.47 -4.56
N VAL A 53 6.44 -1.03 -3.62
CA VAL A 53 7.49 -0.02 -3.86
C VAL A 53 8.53 -0.53 -4.87
N ARG A 54 8.95 -1.80 -4.79
CA ARG A 54 9.85 -2.40 -5.81
C ARG A 54 9.22 -2.45 -7.18
N ARG A 55 7.92 -2.74 -7.30
CA ARG A 55 7.22 -2.70 -8.59
C ARG A 55 7.10 -1.28 -9.13
N TRP A 56 7.05 -0.28 -8.24
CA TRP A 56 6.99 1.13 -8.60
C TRP A 56 8.32 1.72 -9.08
N SER A 57 9.48 1.11 -8.77
CA SER A 57 10.75 1.50 -9.40
C SER A 57 10.80 1.22 -10.91
N ARG A 58 9.82 0.48 -11.45
CA ARG A 58 9.68 0.20 -12.89
C ARG A 58 8.98 1.35 -13.64
N PRO A 59 9.20 1.51 -14.94
CA PRO A 59 8.85 2.73 -15.70
C PRO A 59 7.35 3.02 -15.91
N LEU A 60 6.43 2.38 -15.21
CA LEU A 60 4.98 2.46 -15.48
C LEU A 60 4.30 3.75 -14.94
N GLY A 61 5.07 4.71 -14.45
CA GLY A 61 4.62 6.08 -14.22
C GLY A 61 3.93 6.33 -12.88
N GLY A 62 4.29 7.45 -12.26
CA GLY A 62 3.74 7.93 -10.98
C GLY A 62 4.83 8.51 -10.09
N LYS A 63 4.56 9.64 -9.44
CA LYS A 63 5.40 10.12 -8.34
C LYS A 63 5.01 9.38 -7.08
N LEU A 64 6.02 8.77 -6.49
CA LEU A 64 5.92 7.97 -5.29
C LEU A 64 6.01 8.91 -4.09
N PRO A 65 5.07 8.92 -3.13
CA PRO A 65 5.21 9.74 -1.93
C PRO A 65 6.21 9.08 -0.96
N LEU A 66 7.49 8.96 -1.37
CA LEU A 66 8.56 8.29 -0.63
C LEU A 66 8.65 8.79 0.83
N GLY A 67 8.47 10.09 1.04
CA GLY A 67 8.43 10.68 2.39
C GLY A 67 7.29 10.13 3.26
N ARG A 68 6.11 9.86 2.69
CA ARG A 68 4.98 9.24 3.40
C ARG A 68 5.27 7.77 3.68
N LEU A 69 5.83 7.07 2.71
CA LEU A 69 6.13 5.64 2.82
C LEU A 69 7.21 5.33 3.85
N ARG A 70 8.20 6.19 4.02
CA ARG A 70 9.23 6.05 5.05
C ARG A 70 8.67 6.17 6.48
N LEU A 71 7.62 6.97 6.66
CA LEU A 71 7.01 7.17 7.99
C LEU A 71 6.34 5.91 8.53
N TYR A 72 5.87 5.02 7.66
CA TYR A 72 5.15 3.83 8.10
C TYR A 72 6.04 2.79 8.80
N PRO A 73 7.15 2.29 8.20
CA PRO A 73 8.06 1.39 8.90
C PRO A 73 8.66 2.05 10.13
N MET A 74 8.90 3.38 10.13
CA MET A 74 9.37 4.10 11.32
C MET A 74 8.36 4.07 12.48
N LYS A 75 7.07 4.24 12.20
CA LYS A 75 6.00 4.14 13.21
C LYS A 75 5.93 2.74 13.81
N ILE A 76 6.00 1.71 12.96
CA ILE A 76 5.97 0.30 13.39
C ILE A 76 7.23 -0.03 14.19
N GLU A 77 8.42 0.38 13.74
CA GLU A 77 9.68 0.18 14.47
C GLU A 77 9.67 0.89 15.83
N LYS A 78 9.10 2.09 15.92
CA LYS A 78 8.88 2.78 17.20
C LYS A 78 7.97 1.97 18.12
N PHE A 79 6.85 1.46 17.60
CA PHE A 79 5.95 0.59 18.35
C PHE A 79 6.66 -0.66 18.88
N LEU A 80 7.45 -1.34 18.03
CA LEU A 80 8.21 -2.53 18.41
C LEU A 80 9.18 -2.25 19.57
N ARG A 81 9.89 -1.11 19.52
CA ARG A 81 10.79 -0.68 20.61
C ARG A 81 10.05 -0.41 21.91
N GLU A 82 8.91 0.27 21.85
CA GLU A 82 8.08 0.54 23.04
C GLU A 82 7.52 -0.76 23.62
N LEU A 83 7.11 -1.69 22.76
CA LEU A 83 6.64 -3.02 23.17
C LEU A 83 7.72 -3.81 23.88
N SER A 84 8.95 -3.83 23.36
CA SER A 84 10.07 -4.49 24.03
C SER A 84 10.42 -3.86 25.38
N ALA A 85 10.27 -2.53 25.51
CA ALA A 85 10.65 -1.81 26.73
C ALA A 85 9.60 -1.91 27.85
N ARG A 86 8.30 -1.90 27.50
CA ARG A 86 7.18 -1.81 28.47
C ARG A 86 6.43 -3.14 28.64
N GLY A 87 6.61 -4.08 27.72
CA GLY A 87 5.90 -5.35 27.71
C GLY A 87 4.46 -5.25 27.23
N GLU A 88 3.85 -6.41 26.99
CA GLU A 88 2.55 -6.54 26.31
C GLU A 88 1.38 -5.93 27.10
N ARG A 89 1.35 -6.12 28.43
CA ARG A 89 0.25 -5.66 29.28
C ARG A 89 0.07 -4.15 29.27
N GLU A 90 1.17 -3.40 29.26
CA GLU A 90 1.13 -1.94 29.22
C GLU A 90 0.82 -1.39 27.82
N MET A 91 1.02 -2.23 26.80
CA MET A 91 0.91 -1.84 25.40
C MET A 91 -0.41 -2.22 24.74
N ALA A 92 -1.33 -2.89 25.45
CA ALA A 92 -2.65 -3.26 24.92
C ALA A 92 -3.40 -2.09 24.22
N PRO A 93 -3.41 -0.84 24.75
CA PRO A 93 -4.01 0.29 24.03
C PRO A 93 -3.27 0.64 22.73
N ALA A 94 -1.94 0.53 22.73
CA ALA A 94 -1.11 0.84 21.57
C ALA A 94 -1.25 -0.23 20.47
N VAL A 95 -1.49 -1.50 20.84
CA VAL A 95 -1.78 -2.59 19.89
C VAL A 95 -3.03 -2.28 19.07
N ARG A 96 -4.09 -1.78 19.72
CA ARG A 96 -5.30 -1.33 19.01
C ARG A 96 -5.03 -0.18 18.06
N LEU A 97 -4.25 0.81 18.49
CA LEU A 97 -3.86 1.93 17.63
C LEU A 97 -3.01 1.48 16.44
N LEU A 98 -2.16 0.47 16.61
CA LEU A 98 -1.42 -0.13 15.50
C LEU A 98 -2.38 -0.85 14.55
N ASP A 99 -3.35 -1.60 15.05
CA ASP A 99 -4.33 -2.30 14.22
C ASP A 99 -5.21 -1.33 13.40
N GLU A 100 -5.72 -0.26 14.03
CA GLU A 100 -6.45 0.82 13.34
C GLU A 100 -5.57 1.49 12.28
N PHE A 101 -4.29 1.75 12.61
CA PHE A 101 -3.34 2.31 11.65
C PHE A 101 -3.16 1.40 10.43
N LEU A 102 -3.03 0.09 10.64
CA LEU A 102 -2.89 -0.90 9.56
C LEU A 102 -4.14 -0.94 8.69
N GLU A 103 -5.34 -0.92 9.29
CA GLU A 103 -6.60 -0.89 8.54
C GLU A 103 -6.69 0.33 7.62
N VAL A 104 -6.30 1.51 8.11
CA VAL A 104 -6.19 2.71 7.27
C VAL A 104 -5.19 2.52 6.14
N GLN A 105 -4.00 1.99 6.42
CA GLN A 105 -2.96 1.85 5.39
C GLN A 105 -3.32 0.80 4.33
N GLU A 106 -3.92 -0.32 4.71
CA GLU A 106 -4.43 -1.32 3.77
C GLU A 106 -5.52 -0.73 2.87
N ASN A 107 -6.42 0.07 3.44
CA ASN A 107 -7.45 0.72 2.64
C ASN A 107 -6.85 1.71 1.64
N ARG A 108 -5.90 2.55 2.08
CA ARG A 108 -5.18 3.48 1.20
C ARG A 108 -4.40 2.76 0.11
N GLY A 109 -3.65 1.71 0.47
CA GLY A 109 -2.82 0.94 -0.47
C GLY A 109 -3.62 0.33 -1.62
N PHE A 110 -4.85 -0.10 -1.35
CA PHE A 110 -5.77 -0.54 -2.39
C PHE A 110 -6.18 0.56 -3.37
N TYR A 111 -6.54 1.75 -2.90
CA TYR A 111 -6.92 2.85 -3.79
C TYR A 111 -5.71 3.39 -4.56
N GLU A 112 -4.50 3.31 -3.99
CA GLU A 112 -3.26 3.54 -4.71
C GLU A 112 -3.07 2.52 -5.85
N GLU A 113 -3.34 1.24 -5.60
CA GLU A 113 -3.29 0.18 -6.63
C GLU A 113 -4.36 0.34 -7.72
N LEU A 114 -5.57 0.74 -7.34
CA LEU A 114 -6.64 1.08 -8.29
C LEU A 114 -6.24 2.26 -9.19
N THR A 115 -5.68 3.31 -8.59
CA THR A 115 -5.17 4.48 -9.32
C THR A 115 -4.08 4.07 -10.31
N ARG A 116 -3.16 3.18 -9.90
CA ARG A 116 -2.12 2.66 -10.79
C ARG A 116 -2.69 1.83 -11.94
N THR A 117 -3.62 0.93 -11.65
CA THR A 117 -4.24 0.07 -12.66
C THR A 117 -4.93 0.92 -13.73
N LEU A 118 -5.66 1.97 -13.33
CA LEU A 118 -6.29 2.91 -14.25
C LEU A 118 -5.29 3.71 -15.08
N ARG A 119 -4.17 4.16 -14.50
CA ARG A 119 -3.08 4.81 -15.26
C ARG A 119 -2.49 3.89 -16.32
N ALA A 120 -2.24 2.64 -15.95
CA ALA A 120 -1.70 1.65 -16.88
C ALA A 120 -2.69 1.37 -18.03
N LEU A 121 -3.98 1.27 -17.74
CA LEU A 121 -5.03 1.17 -18.75
C LEU A 121 -5.05 2.39 -19.67
N ALA A 122 -5.08 3.60 -19.12
CA ALA A 122 -5.08 4.83 -19.90
C ALA A 122 -3.90 4.88 -20.87
N ALA A 123 -2.68 4.56 -20.41
CA ALA A 123 -1.49 4.53 -21.25
C ALA A 123 -1.58 3.49 -22.39
N LEU A 124 -2.21 2.33 -22.16
CA LEU A 124 -2.43 1.35 -23.22
C LEU A 124 -3.52 1.77 -24.20
N GLU A 125 -4.60 2.39 -23.73
CA GLU A 125 -5.67 2.91 -24.59
C GLU A 125 -5.14 4.05 -25.49
N GLU A 126 -4.30 4.94 -24.95
CA GLU A 126 -3.58 5.96 -25.75
C GLU A 126 -2.74 5.33 -26.86
N ARG A 127 -1.94 4.30 -26.54
CA ARG A 127 -1.12 3.59 -27.52
C ARG A 127 -1.96 2.89 -28.61
N LYS A 128 -3.19 2.52 -28.30
CA LYS A 128 -4.15 1.90 -29.23
C LYS A 128 -5.06 2.93 -29.92
N ALA A 129 -4.73 4.22 -29.84
CA ALA A 129 -5.49 5.34 -30.40
C ALA A 129 -6.95 5.46 -29.90
N ARG A 130 -7.23 4.97 -28.68
CA ARG A 130 -8.53 5.03 -28.00
C ARG A 130 -8.55 6.16 -26.98
N GLY A 131 -8.48 7.39 -27.50
CA GLY A 131 -8.31 8.59 -26.66
C GLY A 131 -9.48 8.90 -25.73
N LYS A 132 -10.71 8.50 -26.09
CA LYS A 132 -11.89 8.71 -25.23
C LYS A 132 -11.83 7.83 -23.98
N GLU A 133 -11.49 6.57 -24.16
CA GLU A 133 -11.33 5.58 -23.10
C GLU A 133 -10.18 5.95 -22.17
N ALA A 134 -9.05 6.39 -22.73
CA ALA A 134 -7.93 6.92 -21.96
C ALA A 134 -8.33 8.12 -21.08
N ALA A 135 -9.08 9.08 -21.64
CA ALA A 135 -9.54 10.25 -20.90
C ALA A 135 -10.43 9.87 -19.71
N ILE A 136 -11.35 8.91 -19.89
CA ILE A 136 -12.22 8.41 -18.81
C ILE A 136 -11.38 7.83 -17.66
N HIS A 137 -10.40 6.97 -17.98
CA HIS A 137 -9.53 6.40 -16.95
C HIS A 137 -8.68 7.46 -16.23
N LEU A 138 -8.17 8.45 -16.95
CA LEU A 138 -7.41 9.55 -16.34
C LEU A 138 -8.27 10.45 -15.45
N ASP A 139 -9.53 10.68 -15.79
CA ASP A 139 -10.43 11.46 -14.94
C ASP A 139 -10.79 10.71 -13.65
N LEU A 140 -10.97 9.38 -13.73
CA LEU A 140 -11.11 8.54 -12.54
C LEU A 140 -9.86 8.58 -11.65
N VAL A 141 -8.66 8.51 -12.25
CA VAL A 141 -7.38 8.68 -11.53
C VAL A 141 -7.35 10.00 -10.76
N LYS A 142 -7.65 11.13 -11.41
CA LYS A 142 -7.67 12.44 -10.75
C LYS A 142 -8.68 12.52 -9.61
N GLN A 143 -9.81 11.84 -9.72
CA GLN A 143 -10.78 11.78 -8.63
C GLN A 143 -10.23 10.98 -7.45
N LEU A 144 -9.68 9.78 -7.69
CA LEU A 144 -9.09 8.94 -6.64
C LEU A 144 -7.92 9.62 -5.93
N GLU A 145 -7.01 10.26 -6.67
CA GLU A 145 -5.88 10.96 -6.08
C GLU A 145 -6.32 12.10 -5.15
N ARG A 146 -7.31 12.89 -5.57
CA ARG A 146 -7.87 13.95 -4.72
C ARG A 146 -8.48 13.39 -3.43
N ARG A 147 -9.15 12.24 -3.50
CA ARG A 147 -9.77 11.58 -2.34
C ARG A 147 -8.70 11.00 -1.40
N LEU A 148 -7.64 10.40 -1.95
CA LEU A 148 -6.46 9.93 -1.21
C LEU A 148 -5.76 11.08 -0.48
N ASP A 149 -5.59 12.23 -1.12
CA ASP A 149 -4.93 13.40 -0.54
C ASP A 149 -5.78 14.05 0.57
N ARG A 150 -7.10 13.97 0.47
CA ARG A 150 -8.04 14.48 1.49
C ARG A 150 -8.27 13.52 2.66
N GLY A 151 -7.70 12.30 2.62
CA GLY A 151 -7.92 11.29 3.65
C GLY A 151 -9.34 10.70 3.64
N GLU A 152 -10.08 10.81 2.53
CA GLU A 152 -11.45 10.29 2.43
C GLU A 152 -11.53 8.76 2.54
N PHE A 153 -10.39 8.08 2.33
CA PHE A 153 -10.25 6.64 2.49
C PHE A 153 -9.66 6.23 3.85
N ASP A 154 -9.44 7.17 4.77
CA ASP A 154 -8.92 6.83 6.10
C ASP A 154 -9.98 6.19 7.00
N ARG A 155 -11.24 6.20 6.55
CA ARG A 155 -12.35 5.47 7.18
C ARG A 155 -12.88 4.42 6.21
N PRO A 156 -12.58 3.13 6.42
CA PRO A 156 -13.09 2.05 5.60
C PRO A 156 -14.62 2.05 5.56
N GLN A 157 -15.19 1.92 4.36
CA GLN A 157 -16.62 1.75 4.15
C GLN A 157 -16.83 0.39 3.48
N PRO A 158 -17.13 -0.68 4.22
CA PRO A 158 -17.10 -2.06 3.71
C PRO A 158 -17.92 -2.28 2.43
N GLU A 159 -19.13 -1.70 2.37
CA GLU A 159 -20.01 -1.83 1.20
C GLU A 159 -19.44 -1.15 -0.06
N GLN A 160 -18.82 0.02 0.12
CA GLN A 160 -18.16 0.71 -0.98
C GLN A 160 -16.88 -0.03 -1.39
N ARG A 161 -16.17 -0.57 -0.41
CA ARG A 161 -14.93 -1.30 -0.60
C ARG A 161 -15.13 -2.55 -1.45
N GLU A 162 -16.15 -3.35 -1.17
CA GLU A 162 -16.47 -4.55 -1.96
C GLU A 162 -16.76 -4.22 -3.43
N ARG A 163 -17.53 -3.13 -3.67
CA ARG A 163 -17.81 -2.64 -5.03
C ARG A 163 -16.52 -2.22 -5.74
N ASP A 164 -15.66 -1.49 -5.04
CA ASP A 164 -14.39 -1.02 -5.59
C ASP A 164 -13.45 -2.20 -5.88
N GLU A 165 -13.43 -3.25 -5.04
CA GLU A 165 -12.64 -4.47 -5.26
C GLU A 165 -13.08 -5.23 -6.51
N SER A 166 -14.40 -5.32 -6.74
CA SER A 166 -14.94 -5.86 -7.99
C SER A 166 -14.48 -5.03 -9.20
N MET A 167 -14.47 -3.69 -9.08
CA MET A 167 -13.96 -2.82 -10.15
C MET A 167 -12.46 -3.00 -10.40
N LEU A 168 -11.65 -3.07 -9.34
CA LEU A 168 -10.21 -3.32 -9.46
C LEU A 168 -9.94 -4.62 -10.21
N THR A 169 -10.64 -5.70 -9.83
CA THR A 169 -10.51 -7.02 -10.48
C THR A 169 -10.82 -6.93 -11.97
N LYS A 170 -11.89 -6.22 -12.36
CA LYS A 170 -12.26 -6.01 -13.77
C LYS A 170 -11.18 -5.23 -14.53
N PHE A 171 -10.65 -4.15 -13.94
CA PHE A 171 -9.61 -3.35 -14.55
C PHE A 171 -8.29 -4.11 -14.70
N GLN A 172 -7.92 -4.94 -13.72
CA GLN A 172 -6.76 -5.81 -13.81
C GLN A 172 -6.90 -6.85 -14.92
N ALA A 173 -8.07 -7.49 -15.02
CA ALA A 173 -8.37 -8.43 -16.11
C ALA A 173 -8.31 -7.74 -17.49
N GLN A 174 -8.87 -6.54 -17.61
CA GLN A 174 -8.77 -5.73 -18.83
C GLN A 174 -7.31 -5.39 -19.16
N LEU A 175 -6.53 -4.97 -18.16
CA LEU A 175 -5.13 -4.61 -18.33
C LEU A 175 -4.32 -5.79 -18.84
N GLN A 176 -4.48 -6.97 -18.24
CA GLN A 176 -3.84 -8.20 -18.68
C GLN A 176 -4.27 -8.56 -20.12
N ALA A 177 -5.57 -8.53 -20.42
CA ALA A 177 -6.08 -8.84 -21.76
C ALA A 177 -5.52 -7.88 -22.84
N MET A 178 -5.30 -6.62 -22.50
CA MET A 178 -4.70 -5.65 -23.41
C MET A 178 -3.20 -5.90 -23.61
N GLN A 179 -2.47 -6.25 -22.54
CA GLN A 179 -1.04 -6.56 -22.58
C GLN A 179 -0.76 -7.82 -23.39
N SER A 180 -1.55 -8.88 -23.23
CA SER A 180 -1.37 -10.14 -23.97
C SER A 180 -1.67 -10.03 -25.48
N ARG A 181 -2.22 -8.91 -25.94
CA ARG A 181 -2.55 -8.62 -27.35
C ARG A 181 -1.59 -7.61 -27.98
N THR A 182 -0.52 -7.24 -27.29
CA THR A 182 0.49 -6.27 -27.73
C THR A 182 1.80 -7.01 -27.95
#